data_AF-A0A7X8LGZ5-F1
#
_entry.id   AF-A0A7X8LGZ5-F1
#
_cell.length_a   1.000
_cell.length_b   1.000
_cell.length_c   1.000
_cell.angle_alpha   90.00
_cell.angle_beta   90.00
_cell.angle_gamma   90.00
#
_symmetry.space_group_name_H-M   'P 1'
#
loop_
_entity.id
_entity.type
_entity.pdbx_description
1 polymer ?
#
loop_
_entity_poly.entity_id
_entity_poly.type
_entity_poly.pdbx_seq_one_letter_code
_entity_poly.pdbx_strand_id
1 'polypeptide(L)'
;MNGRDYSRRADVVAAGESPVRGSRRGESGMSLIEVLLAAAILGFGLSALMAQMSGGFRLLKAAKDFEDAQWILSVGELKHPLRPKDDIEEDLTVEADSLDGELPDDLTGKGFTYERVVDEKEDPPDNVADDGLYVVRTRVNWFGHTEEFVRYVWKKPQ
;
A
#
# COMPACT_ATOMS: atom_id res chain seq x y z
N MET A 1 -40.91 94.08 -41.35
CA MET A 1 -40.90 94.95 -40.16
C MET A 1 -41.57 94.16 -39.04
N ASN A 2 -40.84 93.44 -38.20
CA ASN A 2 -40.08 93.86 -37.00
C ASN A 2 -41.00 94.17 -35.82
N GLY A 3 -41.08 93.23 -34.87
CA GLY A 3 -41.63 93.41 -33.53
C GLY A 3 -40.79 92.56 -32.56
N ARG A 4 -39.88 93.22 -31.85
CA ARG A 4 -39.02 92.65 -30.79
C ARG A 4 -39.69 92.90 -29.44
N ASP A 5 -39.74 91.89 -28.59
CA ASP A 5 -39.68 91.99 -27.11
C ASP A 5 -39.14 90.65 -26.57
N TYR A 6 -37.86 90.55 -26.23
CA TYR A 6 -37.20 90.89 -24.95
C TYR A 6 -37.48 89.91 -23.80
N SER A 7 -36.50 89.03 -23.59
CA SER A 7 -35.83 88.77 -22.31
C SER A 7 -36.53 87.91 -21.23
N ARG A 8 -35.83 86.80 -20.92
CA ARG A 8 -35.59 86.21 -19.60
C ARG A 8 -36.81 85.97 -18.70
N ARG A 9 -37.18 84.70 -18.58
CA ARG A 9 -37.16 84.03 -17.27
C ARG A 9 -36.45 82.69 -17.41
N ALA A 10 -35.45 82.52 -16.56
CA ALA A 10 -34.77 81.27 -16.34
C ALA A 10 -35.72 80.35 -15.58
N ASP A 11 -35.92 79.14 -16.08
CA ASP A 11 -36.25 78.00 -15.24
C ASP A 11 -35.30 76.87 -15.64
N VAL A 12 -34.25 76.79 -14.83
CA VAL A 12 -33.51 75.58 -14.55
C VAL A 12 -34.53 74.50 -14.19
N VAL A 13 -34.41 73.28 -14.73
CA VAL A 13 -34.49 72.02 -13.97
C VAL A 13 -34.43 70.81 -14.91
N ALA A 14 -33.50 69.92 -14.55
CA ALA A 14 -33.43 68.48 -14.80
C ALA A 14 -33.09 67.98 -16.21
N ALA A 15 -31.77 67.83 -16.42
CA ALA A 15 -31.21 66.71 -17.16
C ALA A 15 -31.76 65.38 -16.58
N GLY A 16 -32.46 64.61 -17.42
CA GLY A 16 -32.85 63.24 -17.14
C GLY A 16 -31.79 62.27 -17.63
N GLU A 17 -30.75 62.06 -16.84
CA GLU A 17 -29.88 60.90 -16.99
C GLU A 17 -30.70 59.63 -16.74
N SER A 18 -30.68 58.70 -17.69
CA SER A 18 -31.29 57.38 -17.50
C SER A 18 -30.54 56.63 -16.40
N PRO A 19 -31.20 56.09 -15.37
CA PRO A 19 -30.50 55.36 -14.33
C PRO A 19 -29.97 54.05 -14.92
N VAL A 20 -28.65 53.93 -14.97
CA VAL A 20 -27.96 52.64 -15.14
C VAL A 20 -28.47 51.73 -14.03
N ARG A 21 -29.30 50.74 -14.39
CA ARG A 21 -29.78 49.72 -13.48
C ARG A 21 -28.58 48.87 -13.07
N GLY A 22 -27.85 49.32 -12.06
CA GLY A 22 -26.84 48.52 -11.40
C GLY A 22 -27.52 47.27 -10.88
N SER A 23 -27.25 46.12 -11.51
CA SER A 23 -27.60 44.84 -10.91
C SER A 23 -26.79 44.75 -9.62
N ARG A 24 -27.42 45.05 -8.49
CA ARG A 24 -26.91 44.63 -7.20
C ARG A 24 -26.89 43.10 -7.26
N ARG A 25 -25.76 42.52 -7.64
CA ARG A 25 -25.46 41.14 -7.28
C ARG A 25 -25.53 41.15 -5.76
N GLY A 26 -26.60 40.60 -5.21
CA GLY A 26 -26.77 40.52 -3.77
C GLY A 26 -25.57 39.79 -3.23
N GLU A 27 -24.78 40.49 -2.41
CA GLU A 27 -23.83 39.86 -1.51
C GLU A 27 -24.68 39.16 -0.44
N SER A 28 -25.20 37.98 -0.80
CA SER A 28 -25.89 37.12 0.13
C SER A 28 -24.84 36.50 1.03
N GLY A 29 -24.73 37.01 2.26
CA GLY A 29 -23.97 36.34 3.30
C GLY A 29 -24.45 34.91 3.47
N MET A 30 -23.52 33.99 3.67
CA MET A 30 -23.84 32.58 3.90
C MET A 30 -24.63 32.46 5.20
N SER A 31 -25.77 31.80 5.16
CA SER A 31 -26.59 31.59 6.34
C SER A 31 -25.92 30.60 7.29
N LEU A 32 -26.20 30.74 8.59
CA LEU A 32 -25.70 29.80 9.61
C LEU A 32 -26.08 28.36 9.27
N ILE A 33 -27.28 28.15 8.74
CA ILE A 33 -27.78 26.81 8.40
C ILE A 33 -27.00 26.18 7.23
N GLU A 34 -26.57 26.97 6.24
CA GLU A 34 -25.74 26.49 5.13
C GLU A 34 -24.35 26.07 5.62
N VAL A 35 -23.74 26.86 6.50
CA VAL A 35 -22.43 26.51 7.09
C VAL A 35 -22.54 25.24 7.93
N LEU A 36 -23.59 25.13 8.75
CA LEU A 36 -23.83 23.93 9.56
C LEU A 36 -24.10 22.69 8.70
N LEU A 37 -24.86 22.83 7.61
CA LEU A 37 -25.12 21.75 6.68
C LEU A 37 -23.84 21.32 5.94
N ALA A 38 -23.05 22.29 5.47
CA ALA A 38 -21.77 22.02 4.83
C ALA A 38 -20.80 21.31 5.78
N ALA A 39 -20.70 21.77 7.03
CA ALA A 39 -19.90 21.13 8.06
C ALA A 39 -20.39 19.71 8.39
N ALA A 40 -21.70 19.49 8.43
CA ALA A 40 -22.27 18.16 8.64
C ALA A 40 -21.91 17.21 7.49
N ILE A 41 -22.09 17.63 6.24
CA ILE A 41 -21.74 16.84 5.05
C ILE A 41 -20.23 16.53 5.03
N LEU A 42 -19.38 17.52 5.34
CA LEU A 42 -17.93 17.34 5.39
C LEU A 42 -17.54 16.36 6.52
N GLY A 43 -18.17 16.47 7.68
CA GLY A 43 -17.99 15.54 8.79
C GLY A 43 -18.30 14.11 8.40
N PHE A 44 -19.47 13.87 7.80
CA PHE A 44 -19.85 12.54 7.32
C PHE A 44 -18.90 12.01 6.24
N GLY A 45 -18.50 12.85 5.29
CA GLY A 45 -17.54 12.48 4.24
C GLY A 45 -16.18 12.08 4.81
N LEU A 46 -15.66 12.87 5.76
CA LEU A 46 -14.39 12.56 6.43
C LEU A 46 -14.46 11.28 7.24
N SER A 47 -15.56 11.05 7.98
CA SER A 47 -15.76 9.81 8.72
C SER A 47 -15.80 8.59 7.81
N ALA A 48 -16.46 8.69 6.65
CA ALA A 48 -16.50 7.61 5.67
C ALA A 48 -15.10 7.29 5.10
N LEU A 49 -14.30 8.32 4.79
CA LEU A 49 -12.92 8.14 4.33
C LEU A 49 -12.03 7.49 5.40
N MET A 50 -12.14 7.92 6.66
CA MET A 50 -11.39 7.33 7.77
C MET A 50 -11.74 5.86 7.98
N ALA A 51 -13.03 5.51 7.87
CA ALA A 51 -13.48 4.11 7.97
C ALA A 51 -12.81 3.24 6.89
N GLN A 52 -12.75 3.73 5.65
CA GLN A 52 -12.11 3.01 4.54
C GLN A 52 -10.58 2.90 4.70
N MET A 53 -9.93 3.94 5.24
CA MET A 53 -8.48 3.96 5.45
C MET A 53 -8.01 2.85 6.40
N SER A 54 -8.83 2.46 7.38
CA SER A 54 -8.52 1.37 8.31
C SER A 54 -8.31 0.02 7.60
N GLY A 55 -9.06 -0.25 6.52
CA GLY A 55 -8.87 -1.44 5.69
C GLY A 55 -7.57 -1.38 4.88
N GLY A 56 -7.24 -0.21 4.33
CA GLY A 56 -6.00 0.01 3.59
C GLY A 56 -4.75 -0.21 4.46
N PHE A 57 -4.79 0.21 5.72
CA PHE A 57 -3.69 0.00 6.65
C PHE A 57 -3.42 -1.49 6.94
N ARG A 58 -4.47 -2.32 6.99
CA ARG A 58 -4.31 -3.78 7.16
C ARG A 58 -3.59 -4.41 5.97
N LEU A 59 -3.93 -3.97 4.75
CA LEU A 59 -3.26 -4.44 3.54
C LEU A 59 -1.79 -4.03 3.53
N LEU A 60 -1.48 -2.77 3.88
CA LEU A 60 -0.10 -2.29 3.98
C LEU A 60 0.70 -3.08 5.02
N LYS A 61 0.09 -3.38 6.17
CA LYS A 61 0.72 -4.22 7.18
C LYS A 61 1.00 -5.63 6.65
N ALA A 62 0.03 -6.27 6.01
CA ALA A 62 0.22 -7.61 5.44
C ALA A 62 1.30 -7.62 4.35
N ALA A 63 1.35 -6.60 3.50
CA ALA A 63 2.38 -6.45 2.48
C ALA A 63 3.78 -6.30 3.11
N LYS A 64 3.90 -5.49 4.17
CA LYS A 64 5.16 -5.35 4.91
C LYS A 64 5.56 -6.65 5.60
N ASP A 65 4.63 -7.34 6.26
CA ASP A 65 4.92 -8.61 6.94
C ASP A 65 5.42 -9.66 5.92
N PHE A 66 4.86 -9.68 4.70
CA PHE A 66 5.32 -10.53 3.59
C PHE A 66 6.70 -10.12 3.07
N GLU A 67 6.94 -8.82 2.85
CA GLU A 67 8.25 -8.30 2.42
C GLU A 67 9.36 -8.67 3.42
N ASP A 68 9.09 -8.47 4.71
CA ASP A 68 10.00 -8.84 5.80
C ASP A 68 10.28 -10.36 5.74
N ALA A 69 9.26 -11.21 5.57
CA ALA A 69 9.45 -12.66 5.45
C ALA A 69 10.30 -13.07 4.24
N GLN A 70 10.09 -12.45 3.07
CA GLN A 70 10.89 -12.70 1.86
C GLN A 70 12.34 -12.28 2.02
N TRP A 71 12.58 -11.14 2.69
CA TRP A 71 13.92 -10.68 3.00
C TRP A 71 14.62 -11.64 3.97
N ILE A 72 13.91 -12.10 5.00
CA ILE A 72 14.43 -13.04 6.00
C ILE A 72 14.75 -14.40 5.38
N LEU A 73 13.92 -14.87 4.44
CA LEU A 73 14.22 -16.06 3.66
C LEU A 73 15.54 -15.90 2.90
N SER A 74 15.79 -14.71 2.34
CA SER A 74 17.06 -14.41 1.65
C SER A 74 18.25 -14.39 2.61
N VAL A 75 18.08 -13.89 3.83
CA VAL A 75 19.11 -13.93 4.89
C VAL A 75 19.40 -15.36 5.33
N GLY A 76 18.37 -16.17 5.54
CA GLY A 76 18.53 -17.58 5.91
C GLY A 76 19.22 -18.39 4.82
N GLU A 77 18.89 -18.14 3.56
CA GLU A 77 19.60 -18.74 2.41
C GLU A 77 21.06 -18.29 2.31
N LEU A 78 21.39 -17.05 2.73
CA LEU A 78 22.76 -16.57 2.80
C LEU A 78 23.55 -17.24 3.94
N LYS A 79 22.92 -17.45 5.09
CA LYS A 79 23.49 -18.17 6.24
C LYS A 79 23.69 -19.66 5.94
N HIS A 80 22.73 -20.27 5.23
CA HIS A 80 22.69 -21.68 4.88
C HIS A 80 22.66 -21.90 3.35
N PRO A 81 23.76 -21.57 2.64
CA PRO A 81 23.78 -21.57 1.19
C PRO A 81 23.65 -22.98 0.60
N LEU A 82 22.92 -23.08 -0.51
CA LEU A 82 22.88 -24.29 -1.34
C LEU A 82 24.25 -24.51 -1.98
N ARG A 83 25.01 -25.48 -1.47
CA ARG A 83 26.30 -25.88 -2.04
C ARG A 83 26.15 -27.25 -2.72
N PRO A 84 27.02 -27.59 -3.70
CA PRO A 84 27.12 -28.96 -4.19
C PRO A 84 27.46 -29.88 -3.02
N LYS A 85 26.66 -30.92 -2.85
CA LYS A 85 26.73 -31.85 -1.72
C LYS A 85 26.60 -33.29 -2.21
N ASP A 86 27.19 -34.20 -1.45
CA ASP A 86 27.23 -35.61 -1.82
C ASP A 86 25.92 -36.30 -1.44
N ASP A 87 25.35 -35.97 -0.29
CA ASP A 87 24.02 -36.42 0.14
C ASP A 87 23.05 -35.23 0.18
N ILE A 88 22.14 -35.16 -0.78
CA ILE A 88 21.23 -34.01 -0.91
C ILE A 88 20.20 -33.99 0.22
N GLU A 89 19.74 -35.14 0.69
CA GLU A 89 18.67 -35.24 1.68
C GLU A 89 19.16 -34.81 3.06
N GLU A 90 20.34 -35.27 3.46
CA GLU A 90 20.95 -34.90 4.73
C GLU A 90 21.61 -33.52 4.68
N ASP A 91 22.43 -33.23 3.65
CA ASP A 91 23.27 -32.03 3.65
C ASP A 91 22.52 -30.73 3.35
N LEU A 92 21.38 -30.81 2.63
CA LEU A 92 20.59 -29.62 2.38
C LEU A 92 19.57 -29.36 3.48
N THR A 93 19.22 -30.35 4.31
CA THR A 93 18.29 -30.15 5.41
C THR A 93 18.89 -29.23 6.47
N VAL A 94 18.09 -28.26 6.92
CA VAL A 94 18.45 -27.28 7.95
C VAL A 94 17.35 -27.29 8.99
N GLU A 95 17.69 -27.77 10.18
CA GLU A 95 16.84 -27.68 11.36
C GLU A 95 16.53 -26.21 11.68
N ALA A 96 15.40 -25.97 12.35
CA ALA A 96 14.95 -24.62 12.69
C ALA A 96 16.05 -23.81 13.42
N ASP A 97 16.59 -22.82 12.72
CA ASP A 97 17.68 -21.97 13.18
C ASP A 97 17.19 -20.54 13.38
N SER A 98 17.55 -19.93 14.51
CA SER A 98 17.20 -18.54 14.78
C SER A 98 18.06 -17.61 13.93
N LEU A 99 17.42 -16.58 13.38
CA LEU A 99 18.10 -15.54 12.61
C LEU A 99 18.33 -14.26 13.42
N ASP A 100 17.92 -14.19 14.69
CA ASP A 100 17.96 -12.94 15.47
C ASP A 100 19.35 -12.28 15.53
N GLY A 101 20.44 -13.05 15.39
CA GLY A 101 21.80 -12.53 15.38
C GLY A 101 22.24 -11.91 14.04
N GLU A 102 21.50 -12.18 12.97
CA GLU A 102 21.78 -11.73 11.60
C GLU A 102 20.84 -10.62 11.13
N LEU A 103 19.79 -10.33 11.91
CA LEU A 103 18.77 -9.35 11.57
C LEU A 103 19.14 -7.93 12.07
N PRO A 104 18.66 -6.88 11.39
CA PRO A 104 18.72 -5.51 11.90
C PRO A 104 17.79 -5.33 13.11
N ASP A 105 18.07 -4.30 13.91
CA ASP A 105 17.39 -4.01 15.19
C ASP A 105 15.85 -3.96 15.11
N ASP A 106 15.28 -3.58 13.97
CA ASP A 106 13.83 -3.50 13.77
C ASP A 106 13.17 -4.86 13.51
N LEU A 107 13.96 -5.88 13.21
CA LEU A 107 13.54 -7.27 12.99
C LEU A 107 14.04 -8.22 14.09
N THR A 108 15.14 -7.89 14.77
CA THR A 108 15.67 -8.66 15.90
C THR A 108 14.64 -8.80 17.03
N GLY A 109 14.53 -10.00 17.59
CA GLY A 109 13.63 -10.28 18.71
C GLY A 109 12.17 -10.49 18.27
N LYS A 110 11.91 -10.50 16.96
CA LYS A 110 10.64 -10.96 16.40
C LYS A 110 10.53 -12.49 16.31
N GLY A 111 11.58 -13.22 16.70
CA GLY A 111 11.56 -14.68 16.82
C GLY A 111 11.46 -15.37 15.46
N PHE A 112 12.17 -14.85 14.47
CA PHE A 112 12.24 -15.47 13.15
C PHE A 112 13.13 -16.71 13.21
N THR A 113 12.60 -17.82 12.69
CA THR A 113 13.37 -19.03 12.46
C THR A 113 13.35 -19.42 11.01
N TYR A 114 14.47 -19.94 10.54
CA TYR A 114 14.65 -20.47 9.21
C TYR A 114 14.80 -21.98 9.28
N GLU A 115 14.09 -22.70 8.43
CA GLU A 115 14.21 -24.15 8.29
C GLU A 115 14.20 -24.54 6.82
N ARG A 116 14.83 -25.67 6.51
CA ARG A 116 14.79 -26.26 5.18
C ARG A 116 14.66 -27.77 5.30
N VAL A 117 13.72 -28.34 4.57
CA VAL A 117 13.47 -29.78 4.53
C VAL A 117 13.56 -30.25 3.09
N VAL A 118 14.21 -31.38 2.87
CA VAL A 118 14.17 -32.10 1.60
C VAL A 118 13.13 -33.20 1.72
N ASP A 119 12.16 -33.23 0.82
CA ASP A 119 11.15 -34.30 0.81
C ASP A 119 11.85 -35.62 0.42
N GLU A 120 11.58 -36.69 1.18
CA GLU A 120 12.11 -38.03 0.90
C GLU A 120 11.67 -38.48 -0.49
N LYS A 121 12.61 -39.00 -1.26
CA LYS A 121 12.34 -39.44 -2.63
C LYS A 121 11.81 -40.87 -2.63
N GLU A 122 10.67 -41.08 -3.27
CA GLU A 122 10.19 -42.44 -3.56
C GLU A 122 11.06 -43.06 -4.66
N ASP A 123 11.56 -44.27 -4.40
CA ASP A 123 12.36 -45.02 -5.37
C ASP A 123 11.54 -45.24 -6.65
N PRO A 124 12.09 -44.90 -7.84
CA PRO A 124 11.39 -45.15 -9.08
C PRO A 124 11.22 -46.66 -9.29
N PRO A 125 10.13 -47.11 -9.95
CA PRO A 125 9.97 -48.51 -10.32
C PRO A 125 11.17 -49.04 -11.13
N ASP A 126 11.45 -50.34 -11.05
CA ASP A 126 12.63 -51.00 -11.68
C ASP A 126 12.87 -50.69 -13.17
N ASN A 127 11.85 -50.20 -13.88
CA ASN A 127 11.89 -49.85 -15.31
C ASN A 127 11.93 -48.34 -15.59
N VAL A 128 12.10 -47.50 -14.57
CA VAL A 128 12.14 -46.04 -14.67
C VAL A 128 13.49 -45.56 -14.12
N ALA A 129 14.20 -44.78 -14.92
CA ALA A 129 15.44 -44.14 -14.48
C ALA A 129 15.13 -43.04 -13.47
N ASP A 130 15.93 -42.95 -12.41
CA ASP A 130 15.91 -41.84 -11.47
C ASP A 130 16.16 -40.51 -12.21
N ASP A 131 15.27 -39.53 -12.03
CA ASP A 131 15.35 -38.19 -12.63
C ASP A 131 16.37 -37.27 -11.94
N GLY A 132 16.92 -37.68 -10.80
CA GLY A 132 17.85 -36.90 -9.97
C GLY A 132 17.24 -35.62 -9.40
N LEU A 133 15.92 -35.47 -9.41
CA LEU A 133 15.21 -34.29 -8.91
C LEU A 133 14.83 -34.47 -7.43
N TYR A 134 15.07 -33.43 -6.63
CA TYR A 134 14.72 -33.35 -5.22
C TYR A 134 13.81 -32.14 -4.99
N VAL A 135 12.83 -32.31 -4.09
CA VAL A 135 11.94 -31.21 -3.67
C VAL A 135 12.47 -30.65 -2.37
N VAL A 136 12.84 -29.37 -2.40
CA VAL A 136 13.39 -28.66 -1.25
C VAL A 136 12.37 -27.60 -0.81
N ARG A 137 11.92 -27.71 0.43
CA ARG A 137 11.01 -26.75 1.07
C ARG A 137 11.79 -25.91 2.06
N THR A 138 11.90 -24.63 1.78
CA THR A 138 12.41 -23.64 2.72
C THR A 138 11.24 -22.97 3.42
N ARG A 139 11.29 -22.83 4.73
CA ARG A 139 10.26 -22.12 5.50
C ARG A 139 10.89 -21.09 6.41
N VAL A 140 10.13 -20.02 6.63
CA VAL A 140 10.39 -19.03 7.67
C VAL A 140 9.20 -18.99 8.59
N ASN A 141 9.44 -19.10 9.90
CA ASN A 141 8.40 -19.06 10.92
C ASN A 141 8.57 -17.84 11.81
N TRP A 142 7.47 -17.16 12.16
CA TRP A 142 7.46 -16.05 13.12
C TRP A 142 6.08 -15.85 13.72
N PHE A 143 5.97 -15.66 15.04
CA PHE A 143 4.71 -15.32 15.73
C PHE A 143 3.45 -16.11 15.30
N GLY A 144 3.58 -17.41 14.99
CA GLY A 144 2.46 -18.26 14.54
C GLY A 144 2.09 -18.12 13.06
N HIS A 145 2.91 -17.40 12.30
CA HIS A 145 2.89 -17.33 10.84
C HIS A 145 4.03 -18.16 10.26
N THR A 146 3.78 -18.72 9.07
CA THR A 146 4.74 -19.50 8.31
C THR A 146 4.64 -19.08 6.86
N GLU A 147 5.79 -18.83 6.23
CA GLU A 147 5.92 -18.67 4.80
C GLU A 147 6.76 -19.83 4.26
N GLU A 148 6.28 -20.50 3.20
CA GLU A 148 6.93 -21.66 2.58
C GLU A 148 7.30 -21.35 1.11
N PHE A 149 8.51 -21.72 0.72
CA PHE A 149 8.98 -21.69 -0.65
C PHE A 149 9.46 -23.07 -1.08
N VAL A 150 8.97 -23.56 -2.23
CA VAL A 150 9.32 -24.87 -2.77
C VAL A 150 10.22 -24.72 -4.00
N ARG A 151 11.35 -25.43 -4.00
CA ARG A 151 12.34 -25.47 -5.09
C ARG A 151 12.56 -26.90 -5.53
N TYR A 152 12.84 -27.06 -6.82
CA TYR A 152 13.37 -28.30 -7.35
C TYR A 152 14.89 -28.18 -7.49
N VAL A 153 15.63 -29.10 -6.89
CA VAL A 153 17.09 -29.19 -6.99
C VAL A 153 17.43 -30.44 -7.78
N TRP A 154 18.17 -30.26 -8.87
CA TRP A 154 18.63 -31.38 -9.69
C TRP A 154 20.05 -31.77 -9.32
N LYS A 155 20.25 -33.02 -8.93
CA LYS A 155 21.57 -33.63 -8.75
C LYS A 155 21.97 -34.26 -10.09
N LYS A 156 23.01 -33.70 -10.71
CA LYS A 156 23.55 -34.27 -11.93
C LYS A 156 24.04 -35.70 -11.66
N PRO A 157 23.62 -36.71 -12.44
CA PRO A 157 24.17 -38.06 -12.34
C PRO A 157 25.69 -38.03 -12.58
N GLN A 158 26.45 -38.74 -11.75
CA GLN A 158 27.90 -38.89 -11.94
C GLN A 158 28.22 -39.83 -13.10
#